data_AF-A0A8J5RGP6-F1
#
_entry.id   AF-A0A8J5RGP6-F1
#
_cell.length_a   1.000
_cell.length_b   1.000
_cell.length_c   1.000
_cell.angle_alpha   90.00
_cell.angle_beta   90.00
_cell.angle_gamma   90.00
#
_symmetry.space_group_name_H-M   'P 1'
#
loop_
_entity.id
_entity.type
_entity.pdbx_description
1 polymer ?
#
loop_
_entity_poly.entity_id
_entity_poly.type
_entity_poly.pdbx_seq_one_letter_code
_entity_poly.pdbx_strand_id
1 'polypeptide(L)'
;MESPKKSPEKPNKQYKSLRKGTEPIEPQKYPRRVAIAASASAPSSAAGKGNGKGKGKGKGKGKKGKGKGNSSPEAAEPTRPTVLDYPSTPTPAARIVPAVPDVGLGCEVVVGSPTTPSGKRVYKATNMHAEGKSPVYTVVFNFLDVRYYDVFATACGPRVSTYRCLMNGNFALLQAYLDDEREESFYTVSWACDTDGTPLLVAAGKSGVIRIINCATEKIHKTLAGHGFPVNEIKAQPLKPSLIISASRDESIRLWNVHTGIFILCFAGTGGHRNEVLSLDFHPSDMYRFASCGMDNTVRIWSMKEFSPYIEKSYTWTDIPARFPTKYVQLPVMVAAVHTDYVDCTRWLGDFILSKSGENEILLWEPITNEGVPGEPRVDVLQKYPVPECDIWTIKFSCDFHFNQMAIGNREGKVYVWEVQACPPVLTACLSNPELKSPIRQTAMSFDGSTIVACSDDGNIWRWDEVDHPTTPSVGNKTKKNKGKQLMIQG
;
A
#
# COMPACT_ATOMS: atom_id res chain seq x y z
N MET A 1 -49.58 44.86 20.19
CA MET A 1 -49.87 44.94 21.64
C MET A 1 -49.91 43.52 22.14
N GLU A 2 -49.12 42.99 23.06
CA GLU A 2 -48.04 43.45 23.92
C GLU A 2 -47.16 42.23 24.21
N SER A 3 -45.84 42.45 24.28
CA SER A 3 -44.90 41.59 25.01
C SER A 3 -45.11 41.71 26.52
N PRO A 4 -44.59 40.76 27.32
CA PRO A 4 -43.56 41.16 28.28
C PRO A 4 -42.38 40.17 28.27
N LYS A 5 -41.16 40.62 27.96
CA LYS A 5 -40.15 41.23 28.84
C LYS A 5 -39.54 40.26 29.86
N LYS A 6 -38.30 39.85 29.54
CA LYS A 6 -37.21 39.42 30.46
C LYS A 6 -36.90 40.51 31.48
N SER A 7 -36.34 40.14 32.63
CA SER A 7 -35.04 40.61 33.20
C SER A 7 -34.90 40.15 34.69
N PRO A 8 -33.77 40.39 35.40
CA PRO A 8 -32.49 39.65 35.31
C PRO A 8 -31.85 39.32 36.70
N GLU A 9 -30.55 38.97 36.69
CA GLU A 9 -29.54 38.92 37.79
C GLU A 9 -29.30 37.56 38.50
N LYS A 10 -28.16 36.85 38.34
CA LYS A 10 -26.72 37.10 38.66
C LYS A 10 -26.36 36.86 40.16
N PRO A 11 -25.09 36.56 40.51
CA PRO A 11 -24.56 35.19 40.67
C PRO A 11 -24.13 34.93 42.12
N ASN A 12 -23.78 33.70 42.51
CA ASN A 12 -22.93 33.55 43.70
C ASN A 12 -21.85 32.49 43.62
N LYS A 13 -20.75 32.84 44.30
CA LYS A 13 -19.38 32.35 44.19
C LYS A 13 -19.14 30.97 44.82
N GLN A 14 -18.13 30.31 44.25
CA GLN A 14 -17.03 29.55 44.88
C GLN A 14 -17.36 28.59 46.04
N TYR A 15 -17.01 27.31 45.87
CA TYR A 15 -16.21 26.59 46.88
C TYR A 15 -15.12 25.73 46.25
N LYS A 16 -13.96 25.76 46.90
CA LYS A 16 -12.67 25.17 46.54
C LYS A 16 -12.61 23.66 46.85
N SER A 17 -11.75 23.01 46.07
CA SER A 17 -10.80 21.93 46.43
C SER A 17 -11.28 20.72 47.20
N LEU A 18 -11.15 19.55 46.57
CA LEU A 18 -10.64 18.33 47.20
C LEU A 18 -9.78 17.58 46.19
N ARG A 19 -8.46 17.78 46.30
CA ARG A 19 -7.46 16.82 45.81
C ARG A 19 -7.45 15.67 46.81
N LYS A 20 -7.74 14.45 46.36
CA LYS A 20 -7.28 13.22 47.00
C LYS A 20 -6.60 12.37 45.93
N GLY A 21 -5.38 11.95 46.25
CA GLY A 21 -4.49 11.25 45.36
C GLY A 21 -5.01 9.89 44.96
N THR A 22 -4.66 9.49 43.75
CA THR A 22 -4.64 8.12 43.28
C THR A 22 -3.20 7.84 42.86
N GLU A 23 -2.59 6.87 43.55
CA GLU A 23 -1.26 6.34 43.26
C GLU A 23 -1.20 5.74 41.85
N PRO A 24 -0.01 5.65 41.22
CA PRO A 24 0.14 5.09 39.90
C PRO A 24 -0.12 3.59 39.91
N ILE A 25 -1.03 3.12 39.06
CA ILE A 25 -1.27 1.70 38.81
C ILE A 25 -0.07 1.17 37.99
N GLU A 26 0.71 0.26 38.56
CA GLU A 26 1.76 -0.47 37.85
C GLU A 26 1.19 -1.27 36.67
N PRO A 27 1.87 -1.31 35.51
CA PRO A 27 1.44 -2.15 34.40
C PRO A 27 1.60 -3.64 34.75
N GLN A 28 0.49 -4.38 34.64
CA GLN A 28 0.48 -5.84 34.78
C GLN A 28 1.44 -6.48 33.77
N LYS A 29 2.40 -7.25 34.29
CA LYS A 29 3.33 -8.08 33.52
C LYS A 29 2.56 -9.19 32.80
N TYR A 30 2.47 -9.13 31.48
CA TYR A 30 2.15 -10.30 30.66
C TYR A 30 3.37 -11.24 30.59
N PRO A 31 3.18 -12.57 30.57
CA PRO A 31 4.29 -13.52 30.57
C PRO A 31 5.08 -13.44 29.26
N ARG A 32 6.40 -13.30 29.38
CA ARG A 32 7.37 -13.43 28.28
C ARG A 32 7.14 -14.76 27.57
N ARG A 33 6.75 -14.72 26.29
CA ARG A 33 6.97 -15.84 25.37
C ARG A 33 8.17 -15.55 24.48
N VAL A 34 8.87 -16.63 24.19
CA VAL A 34 10.23 -16.74 23.70
C VAL A 34 10.41 -15.99 22.38
N ALA A 35 11.35 -15.05 22.36
CA ALA A 35 11.86 -14.48 21.12
C ALA A 35 12.66 -15.56 20.38
N ILE A 36 12.16 -16.00 19.22
CA ILE A 36 12.99 -16.70 18.25
C ILE A 36 13.75 -15.61 17.50
N ALA A 37 15.07 -15.60 17.66
CA ALA A 37 15.96 -14.66 16.98
C ALA A 37 15.91 -14.92 15.47
N ALA A 38 15.32 -14.01 14.71
CA ALA A 38 15.49 -13.95 13.27
C ALA A 38 16.88 -13.36 12.99
N SER A 39 17.76 -14.18 12.43
CA SER A 39 19.09 -13.78 11.98
C SER A 39 18.99 -12.78 10.82
N ALA A 40 19.51 -11.58 11.02
CA ALA A 40 19.75 -10.63 9.93
C ALA A 40 20.92 -11.13 9.07
N SER A 41 20.66 -11.46 7.81
CA SER A 41 21.71 -11.61 6.79
C SER A 41 21.63 -10.43 5.82
N ALA A 42 22.54 -9.48 5.99
CA ALA A 42 22.87 -8.50 4.96
C ALA A 42 23.88 -9.12 3.96
N PRO A 43 23.86 -8.71 2.68
CA PRO A 43 24.58 -9.38 1.60
C PRO A 43 26.06 -8.98 1.54
N SER A 44 26.94 -9.93 1.26
CA SER A 44 28.35 -9.68 0.96
C SER A 44 28.61 -9.71 -0.54
N SER A 45 29.04 -8.56 -1.09
CA SER A 45 29.67 -8.46 -2.40
C SER A 45 31.05 -7.82 -2.24
N ALA A 46 32.12 -8.53 -2.60
CA ALA A 46 33.29 -7.97 -3.30
C ALA A 46 34.36 -9.05 -3.53
N ALA A 47 34.79 -9.14 -4.78
CA ALA A 47 35.95 -9.90 -5.23
C ALA A 47 37.27 -9.16 -4.93
N GLY A 48 38.36 -9.93 -4.81
CA GLY A 48 39.61 -9.58 -5.49
C GLY A 48 40.79 -9.01 -4.67
N LYS A 49 41.76 -9.89 -4.43
CA LYS A 49 43.23 -9.70 -4.45
C LYS A 49 43.92 -8.87 -3.35
N GLY A 50 44.93 -9.50 -2.74
CA GLY A 50 46.30 -8.96 -2.77
C GLY A 50 47.06 -8.81 -1.45
N ASN A 51 47.99 -9.76 -1.21
CA ASN A 51 49.31 -9.62 -0.59
C ASN A 51 49.50 -9.03 0.84
N GLY A 52 50.26 -9.80 1.64
CA GLY A 52 51.57 -9.32 2.09
C GLY A 52 51.84 -9.22 3.60
N LYS A 53 52.58 -10.22 4.12
CA LYS A 53 53.67 -10.18 5.12
C LYS A 53 53.53 -9.32 6.40
N GLY A 54 53.86 -9.96 7.54
CA GLY A 54 54.88 -9.39 8.44
C GLY A 54 54.68 -9.50 9.95
N LYS A 55 55.31 -10.51 10.55
CA LYS A 55 56.05 -10.54 11.84
C LYS A 55 55.72 -9.51 12.95
N GLY A 56 55.63 -10.03 14.19
CA GLY A 56 56.43 -9.45 15.30
C GLY A 56 55.87 -9.49 16.72
N LYS A 57 56.33 -10.50 17.50
CA LYS A 57 56.79 -10.47 18.92
C LYS A 57 56.13 -9.54 19.95
N GLY A 58 55.83 -10.09 21.14
CA GLY A 58 55.82 -9.27 22.36
C GLY A 58 55.29 -9.87 23.66
N LYS A 59 56.12 -10.71 24.32
CA LYS A 59 56.23 -11.03 25.77
C LYS A 59 55.20 -10.48 26.78
N GLY A 60 54.86 -11.33 27.76
CA GLY A 60 54.94 -10.92 29.18
C GLY A 60 54.03 -11.63 30.20
N LYS A 61 54.61 -12.55 30.99
CA LYS A 61 54.42 -12.85 32.43
C LYS A 61 53.02 -12.59 33.06
N GLY A 62 52.35 -13.48 33.78
CA GLY A 62 52.74 -14.66 34.54
C GLY A 62 52.01 -14.66 35.90
N LYS A 63 51.59 -15.82 36.42
CA LYS A 63 51.61 -16.18 37.85
C LYS A 63 51.01 -17.58 38.08
N LYS A 64 51.68 -18.34 38.95
CA LYS A 64 51.35 -19.69 39.42
C LYS A 64 50.51 -19.64 40.71
N GLY A 65 49.70 -20.68 40.92
CA GLY A 65 49.28 -21.24 42.22
C GLY A 65 48.45 -22.51 41.94
N LYS A 66 48.99 -23.74 42.02
CA LYS A 66 49.04 -24.68 43.17
C LYS A 66 47.69 -24.76 43.92
N GLY A 67 47.01 -25.91 44.12
CA GLY A 67 47.27 -27.32 43.80
C GLY A 67 46.36 -28.27 44.63
N LYS A 68 46.42 -29.58 44.32
CA LYS A 68 45.88 -30.80 44.99
C LYS A 68 44.38 -31.06 44.75
N GLY A 69 43.89 -32.22 44.25
CA GLY A 69 44.24 -33.66 44.35
C GLY A 69 42.97 -34.36 44.91
N ASN A 70 42.44 -35.53 44.53
CA ASN A 70 42.90 -36.76 43.87
C ASN A 70 41.63 -37.58 43.52
N SER A 71 41.61 -38.33 42.40
CA SER A 71 41.21 -39.77 42.32
C SER A 71 40.98 -40.23 40.86
N SER A 72 41.90 -41.04 40.36
CA SER A 72 41.77 -41.98 39.22
C SER A 72 41.30 -43.36 39.78
N PRO A 73 41.11 -44.46 39.01
CA PRO A 73 41.51 -44.70 37.60
C PRO A 73 40.52 -45.51 36.74
N GLU A 74 40.65 -45.44 35.40
CA GLU A 74 40.75 -46.64 34.54
C GLU A 74 41.22 -46.25 33.13
N ALA A 75 41.92 -47.19 32.49
CA ALA A 75 42.90 -46.96 31.43
C ALA A 75 42.43 -47.35 30.02
N ALA A 76 43.24 -46.93 29.05
CA ALA A 76 43.49 -47.48 27.71
C ALA A 76 42.91 -46.68 26.51
N GLU A 77 43.79 -45.89 25.87
CA GLU A 77 43.76 -45.69 24.41
C GLU A 77 44.20 -47.00 23.71
N PRO A 78 43.77 -47.24 22.47
CA PRO A 78 44.74 -47.01 21.39
C PRO A 78 44.14 -46.60 20.02
N THR A 79 44.96 -45.85 19.27
CA THR A 79 45.26 -46.00 17.83
C THR A 79 44.21 -45.73 16.75
N ARG A 80 44.57 -44.78 15.87
CA ARG A 80 44.23 -44.71 14.44
C ARG A 80 44.77 -45.96 13.71
N PRO A 81 44.07 -46.49 12.68
CA PRO A 81 44.75 -46.56 11.38
C PRO A 81 43.84 -46.43 10.13
N THR A 82 44.48 -45.88 9.08
CA THR A 82 44.42 -46.22 7.63
C THR A 82 43.12 -46.25 6.82
N VAL A 83 43.20 -45.45 5.75
CA VAL A 83 42.61 -45.54 4.40
C VAL A 83 42.69 -46.95 3.81
N LEU A 84 41.64 -47.39 3.09
CA LEU A 84 41.72 -48.19 1.87
C LEU A 84 40.49 -47.96 0.97
N ASP A 85 40.77 -47.91 -0.33
CA ASP A 85 39.95 -47.61 -1.51
C ASP A 85 38.84 -48.63 -1.85
N TYR A 86 37.94 -48.26 -2.78
CA TYR A 86 37.42 -49.04 -3.94
C TYR A 86 36.21 -48.30 -4.61
N PRO A 87 35.80 -48.57 -5.87
CA PRO A 87 36.43 -48.15 -7.12
C PRO A 87 35.43 -47.50 -8.13
N SER A 88 35.93 -47.14 -9.31
CA SER A 88 35.27 -46.39 -10.40
C SER A 88 34.62 -47.23 -11.52
N THR A 89 33.45 -46.75 -12.00
CA THR A 89 32.81 -46.86 -13.37
C THR A 89 32.29 -48.22 -13.88
N PRO A 90 31.32 -48.32 -14.85
CA PRO A 90 30.96 -47.35 -15.91
C PRO A 90 29.45 -47.14 -16.24
N THR A 91 29.22 -46.14 -17.12
CA THR A 91 27.96 -45.70 -17.76
C THR A 91 27.32 -46.74 -18.70
N PRO A 92 26.01 -46.60 -19.00
CA PRO A 92 25.56 -46.76 -20.39
C PRO A 92 24.64 -45.62 -20.88
N ALA A 93 24.64 -45.47 -22.19
CA ALA A 93 24.19 -44.33 -23.00
C ALA A 93 22.67 -44.13 -23.07
N ALA A 94 22.26 -42.84 -23.08
CA ALA A 94 20.92 -42.43 -23.49
C ALA A 94 20.91 -42.09 -25.00
N ARG A 95 19.94 -42.67 -25.70
CA ARG A 95 19.70 -42.55 -27.15
C ARG A 95 19.38 -41.12 -27.59
N ILE A 96 19.95 -40.73 -28.72
CA ILE A 96 19.54 -39.59 -29.53
C ILE A 96 18.28 -39.97 -30.31
N VAL A 97 17.23 -39.15 -30.24
CA VAL A 97 16.09 -39.15 -31.17
C VAL A 97 15.91 -37.71 -31.68
N PRO A 98 15.74 -37.46 -32.99
CA PRO A 98 15.84 -36.13 -33.57
C PRO A 98 14.56 -35.31 -33.38
N ALA A 99 14.73 -33.99 -33.29
CA ALA A 99 13.65 -33.02 -33.30
C ALA A 99 12.91 -33.01 -34.65
N VAL A 100 11.58 -32.97 -34.60
CA VAL A 100 10.71 -32.54 -35.70
C VAL A 100 9.89 -31.36 -35.16
N PRO A 101 9.82 -30.23 -35.88
CA PRO A 101 9.16 -29.02 -35.41
C PRO A 101 7.65 -29.15 -35.63
N ASP A 102 6.85 -28.79 -34.63
CA ASP A 102 5.45 -28.47 -34.86
C ASP A 102 5.26 -26.96 -34.78
N VAL A 103 4.76 -26.42 -35.88
CA VAL A 103 4.60 -25.02 -36.18
C VAL A 103 3.27 -24.58 -35.58
N GLY A 104 3.33 -23.94 -34.41
CA GLY A 104 2.22 -23.17 -33.87
C GLY A 104 2.14 -21.81 -34.58
N LEU A 105 1.15 -21.65 -35.45
CA LEU A 105 0.83 -20.40 -36.13
C LEU A 105 0.61 -19.23 -35.14
N GLY A 106 1.14 -18.05 -35.46
CA GLY A 106 0.53 -16.79 -35.03
C GLY A 106 1.37 -15.78 -34.24
N CYS A 107 2.67 -15.97 -34.04
CA CYS A 107 3.53 -14.91 -33.48
C CYS A 107 4.22 -14.13 -34.62
N GLU A 108 3.48 -13.31 -35.35
CA GLU A 108 4.13 -12.19 -36.02
C GLU A 108 4.61 -11.20 -34.95
N VAL A 109 5.90 -10.92 -35.02
CA VAL A 109 6.64 -10.00 -34.15
C VAL A 109 6.04 -8.61 -34.30
N VAL A 110 5.28 -8.15 -33.30
CA VAL A 110 4.95 -6.72 -33.19
C VAL A 110 6.23 -5.99 -32.81
N VAL A 111 6.71 -5.17 -33.73
CA VAL A 111 7.88 -4.32 -33.59
C VAL A 111 7.64 -3.29 -32.48
N GLY A 112 8.45 -3.36 -31.42
CA GLY A 112 8.50 -2.39 -30.32
C GLY A 112 8.61 -3.09 -28.97
N SER A 113 9.62 -2.74 -28.15
CA SER A 113 9.67 -3.23 -26.76
C SER A 113 8.35 -2.85 -26.07
N PRO A 114 7.70 -3.72 -25.26
CA PRO A 114 6.50 -3.36 -24.51
C PRO A 114 6.71 -2.13 -23.59
N THR A 115 7.97 -1.78 -23.32
CA THR A 115 8.37 -0.59 -22.56
C THR A 115 8.57 0.68 -23.40
N THR A 116 8.23 0.65 -24.70
CA THR A 116 8.29 1.83 -25.57
C THR A 116 6.97 2.59 -25.49
N PRO A 117 6.95 3.87 -25.08
CA PRO A 117 5.72 4.63 -25.01
C PRO A 117 5.08 4.82 -26.39
N SER A 118 3.78 4.58 -26.49
CA SER A 118 3.00 4.81 -27.72
C SER A 118 2.83 6.28 -28.06
N GLY A 119 2.95 7.19 -27.08
CA GLY A 119 2.75 8.63 -27.26
C GLY A 119 1.28 9.03 -27.46
N LYS A 120 0.31 8.11 -27.26
CA LYS A 120 -1.13 8.41 -27.35
C LYS A 120 -1.54 9.57 -26.44
N ARG A 121 -0.98 9.62 -25.23
CA ARG A 121 -1.07 10.78 -24.33
C ARG A 121 0.33 11.30 -24.06
N VAL A 122 0.43 12.61 -23.97
CA VAL A 122 1.68 13.31 -23.69
C VAL A 122 1.48 14.11 -22.42
N TYR A 123 2.36 13.90 -21.45
CA TYR A 123 2.33 14.62 -20.19
C TYR A 123 3.55 15.53 -20.09
N LYS A 124 3.38 16.69 -19.47
CA LYS A 124 4.44 17.64 -19.18
C LYS A 124 4.57 17.81 -17.67
N ALA A 125 5.80 17.78 -17.16
CA ALA A 125 6.08 18.18 -15.78
C ALA A 125 5.71 19.66 -15.61
N THR A 126 4.75 19.95 -14.74
CA THR A 126 4.23 21.30 -14.52
C THR A 126 4.67 21.91 -13.21
N ASN A 127 4.88 21.09 -12.17
CA ASN A 127 5.33 21.58 -10.87
C ASN A 127 6.05 20.51 -10.04
N MET A 128 6.86 20.97 -9.10
CA MET A 128 7.48 20.19 -8.04
C MET A 128 7.34 20.97 -6.74
N HIS A 129 6.88 20.29 -5.68
CA HIS A 129 6.72 20.87 -4.36
C HIS A 129 7.43 20.04 -3.30
N ALA A 130 8.33 20.67 -2.55
CA ALA A 130 9.02 20.05 -1.43
C ALA A 130 8.16 20.18 -0.16
N GLU A 131 7.66 19.05 0.36
CA GLU A 131 6.84 19.04 1.58
C GLU A 131 7.70 18.97 2.85
N GLY A 132 8.90 18.39 2.76
CA GLY A 132 9.81 18.26 3.89
C GLY A 132 11.10 17.54 3.53
N LYS A 133 11.87 17.14 4.56
CA LYS A 133 13.09 16.32 4.40
C LYS A 133 12.84 14.83 4.60
N SER A 134 11.61 14.47 4.99
CA SER A 134 11.20 13.08 5.20
C SER A 134 10.60 12.53 3.91
N PRO A 135 10.68 11.22 3.67
CA PRO A 135 9.98 10.59 2.55
C PRO A 135 8.48 10.89 2.57
N VAL A 136 7.91 11.18 1.40
CA VAL A 136 6.46 11.20 1.23
C VAL A 136 6.03 9.82 0.77
N TYR A 137 5.38 9.06 1.64
CA TYR A 137 5.03 7.66 1.36
C TYR A 137 3.72 7.51 0.59
N THR A 138 2.86 8.52 0.64
CA THR A 138 1.50 8.40 0.13
C THR A 138 0.99 9.69 -0.48
N VAL A 139 0.19 9.53 -1.53
CA VAL A 139 -0.57 10.59 -2.19
C VAL A 139 -1.91 10.00 -2.65
N VAL A 140 -3.02 10.67 -2.35
CA VAL A 140 -4.38 10.20 -2.68
C VAL A 140 -5.32 11.36 -3.01
N PHE A 141 -5.98 11.30 -4.17
CA PHE A 141 -7.04 12.24 -4.53
C PHE A 141 -8.32 11.97 -3.75
N ASN A 142 -9.12 13.02 -3.54
CA ASN A 142 -10.44 12.94 -2.94
C ASN A 142 -11.51 12.71 -4.01
N PHE A 143 -12.06 11.51 -4.07
CA PHE A 143 -13.16 11.17 -4.97
C PHE A 143 -14.52 11.01 -4.27
N LEU A 144 -14.61 11.40 -3.00
CA LEU A 144 -15.87 11.29 -2.23
C LEU A 144 -16.92 12.31 -2.67
N ASP A 145 -16.48 13.46 -3.20
CA ASP A 145 -17.35 14.54 -3.69
C ASP A 145 -16.72 15.23 -4.89
N VAL A 146 -17.52 15.45 -5.94
CA VAL A 146 -17.11 16.05 -7.22
C VAL A 146 -16.45 17.43 -7.06
N ARG A 147 -16.78 18.18 -6.00
CA ARG A 147 -16.20 19.51 -5.72
C ARG A 147 -14.74 19.45 -5.29
N TYR A 148 -14.23 18.26 -4.99
CA TYR A 148 -12.89 18.03 -4.46
C TYR A 148 -12.06 17.07 -5.33
N TYR A 149 -12.48 16.77 -6.56
CA TYR A 149 -11.73 15.89 -7.47
C TYR A 149 -10.33 16.44 -7.83
N ASP A 150 -10.11 17.74 -7.63
CA ASP A 150 -8.82 18.42 -7.76
C ASP A 150 -8.02 18.49 -6.45
N VAL A 151 -8.55 17.94 -5.35
CA VAL A 151 -7.93 17.94 -4.03
C VAL A 151 -7.30 16.59 -3.73
N PHE A 152 -6.08 16.60 -3.21
CA PHE A 152 -5.38 15.39 -2.76
C PHE A 152 -4.77 15.59 -1.38
N ALA A 153 -4.43 14.48 -0.73
CA ALA A 153 -3.74 14.44 0.55
C ALA A 153 -2.41 13.69 0.43
N THR A 154 -1.44 14.08 1.25
CA THR A 154 -0.15 13.40 1.39
C THR A 154 0.18 13.15 2.85
N ALA A 155 1.11 12.22 3.09
CA ALA A 155 1.68 12.00 4.41
C ALA A 155 3.21 11.97 4.34
N CYS A 156 3.85 12.79 5.18
CA CYS A 156 5.29 13.03 5.20
C CYS A 156 5.78 13.14 6.65
N GLY A 157 6.49 12.13 7.14
CA GLY A 157 6.85 12.06 8.57
C GLY A 157 5.61 12.17 9.48
N PRO A 158 5.60 13.03 10.50
CA PRO A 158 4.44 13.22 11.39
C PRO A 158 3.39 14.19 10.81
N ARG A 159 3.48 14.57 9.53
CA ARG A 159 2.59 15.53 8.88
C ARG A 159 1.62 14.86 7.92
N VAL A 160 0.39 15.34 7.90
CA VAL A 160 -0.62 15.05 6.86
C VAL A 160 -1.08 16.38 6.27
N SER A 161 -0.91 16.55 4.95
CA SER A 161 -1.26 17.79 4.27
C SER A 161 -2.30 17.55 3.18
N THR A 162 -3.10 18.58 2.89
CA THR A 162 -4.03 18.59 1.76
C THR A 162 -3.70 19.71 0.81
N TYR A 163 -3.81 19.42 -0.48
CA TYR A 163 -3.49 20.36 -1.55
C TYR A 163 -4.60 20.35 -2.59
N ARG A 164 -4.75 21.47 -3.28
CA ARG A 164 -5.56 21.59 -4.48
C ARG A 164 -4.68 21.78 -5.71
N CYS A 165 -4.90 20.98 -6.74
CA CYS A 165 -4.33 21.19 -8.07
C CYS A 165 -4.97 22.41 -8.72
N LEU A 166 -4.18 23.45 -9.00
CA LEU A 166 -4.64 24.64 -9.71
C LEU A 166 -4.47 24.47 -11.23
N MET A 167 -5.28 25.16 -12.02
CA MET A 167 -5.23 25.12 -13.49
C MET A 167 -3.89 25.60 -14.07
N ASN A 168 -3.14 26.42 -13.34
CA ASN A 168 -1.82 26.92 -13.77
C ASN A 168 -0.67 25.96 -13.48
N GLY A 169 -0.95 24.70 -13.12
CA GLY A 169 0.06 23.69 -12.75
C GLY A 169 0.49 23.75 -11.28
N ASN A 170 0.16 24.81 -10.52
CA ASN A 170 0.59 24.92 -9.13
C ASN A 170 -0.26 24.11 -8.16
N PHE A 171 0.27 23.90 -6.95
CA PHE A 171 -0.48 23.38 -5.81
C PHE A 171 -0.84 24.52 -4.86
N ALA A 172 -2.09 24.56 -4.39
CA ALA A 172 -2.48 25.36 -3.24
C ALA A 172 -2.55 24.47 -2.01
N LEU A 173 -1.71 24.71 -1.00
CA LEU A 173 -1.84 24.07 0.31
C LEU A 173 -3.16 24.54 0.93
N LEU A 174 -4.04 23.59 1.27
CA LEU A 174 -5.29 23.86 1.95
C LEU A 174 -5.12 23.74 3.45
N GLN A 175 -4.56 22.62 3.92
CA GLN A 175 -4.38 22.33 5.34
C GLN A 175 -3.14 21.47 5.59
N ALA A 176 -2.59 21.57 6.80
CA ALA A 176 -1.51 20.70 7.26
C ALA A 176 -1.71 20.37 8.74
N TYR A 177 -2.02 19.12 9.03
CA TYR A 177 -2.00 18.56 10.36
C TYR A 177 -0.58 18.09 10.71
N LEU A 178 -0.15 18.36 11.93
CA LEU A 178 1.12 17.89 12.49
C LEU A 178 0.84 17.11 13.77
N ASP A 179 1.31 15.87 13.84
CA ASP A 179 1.12 15.04 15.02
C ASP A 179 1.98 15.52 16.20
N ASP A 180 1.42 15.41 17.41
CA ASP A 180 2.14 15.71 18.64
C ASP A 180 3.30 14.71 18.88
N GLU A 181 3.16 13.48 18.39
CA GLU A 181 4.23 12.48 18.41
C GLU A 181 5.26 12.74 17.31
N ARG A 182 6.32 13.48 17.65
CA ARG A 182 7.37 13.89 16.69
C ARG A 182 8.10 12.73 15.99
N GLU A 183 8.11 11.55 16.59
CA GLU A 183 8.75 10.35 16.06
C GLU A 183 7.82 9.51 15.17
N GLU A 184 6.55 9.92 15.03
CA GLU A 184 5.60 9.34 14.10
C GLU A 184 6.08 9.54 12.66
N SER A 185 5.84 8.51 11.85
CA SER A 185 6.00 8.58 10.41
C SER A 185 4.78 7.93 9.80
N PHE A 186 3.88 8.73 9.27
CA PHE A 186 2.72 8.25 8.54
C PHE A 186 3.17 7.59 7.23
N TYR A 187 2.71 6.36 7.00
CA TYR A 187 2.98 5.59 5.78
C TYR A 187 1.80 5.65 4.81
N THR A 188 0.60 5.96 5.31
CA THR A 188 -0.63 5.89 4.54
C THR A 188 -1.64 6.94 5.02
N VAL A 189 -2.42 7.43 4.07
CA VAL A 189 -3.58 8.28 4.32
C VAL A 189 -4.72 7.86 3.40
N SER A 190 -5.96 7.98 3.87
CA SER A 190 -7.17 7.72 3.09
C SER A 190 -8.22 8.78 3.39
N TRP A 191 -8.96 9.19 2.36
CA TRP A 191 -10.14 10.02 2.52
C TRP A 191 -11.30 9.16 3.04
N ALA A 192 -11.95 9.63 4.10
CA ALA A 192 -13.14 9.03 4.68
C ALA A 192 -14.21 10.11 4.85
N CYS A 193 -15.41 9.69 5.21
CA CYS A 193 -16.50 10.60 5.51
C CYS A 193 -17.23 10.14 6.76
N ASP A 194 -17.55 11.07 7.64
CA ASP A 194 -18.45 10.77 8.75
C ASP A 194 -19.89 10.57 8.23
N THR A 195 -20.77 10.00 9.04
CA THR A 195 -22.17 9.73 8.68
C THR A 195 -22.98 10.99 8.41
N ASP A 196 -22.53 12.15 8.90
CA ASP A 196 -23.13 13.45 8.65
C ASP A 196 -22.60 14.15 7.38
N GLY A 197 -21.70 13.51 6.64
CA GLY A 197 -21.08 14.08 5.44
C GLY A 197 -19.79 14.87 5.71
N THR A 198 -19.31 14.93 6.95
CA THR A 198 -18.06 15.62 7.28
C THR A 198 -16.85 14.91 6.64
N PRO A 199 -16.03 15.60 5.83
CA PRO A 199 -14.84 15.01 5.23
C PRO A 199 -13.75 14.77 6.29
N LEU A 200 -13.21 13.56 6.29
CA LEU A 200 -12.18 13.11 7.22
C LEU A 200 -10.94 12.62 6.45
N LEU A 201 -9.77 12.79 7.07
CA LEU A 201 -8.55 12.09 6.69
C LEU A 201 -8.22 11.04 7.74
N VAL A 202 -7.89 9.85 7.29
CA VAL A 202 -7.49 8.75 8.16
C VAL A 202 -6.04 8.41 7.86
N ALA A 203 -5.15 8.65 8.80
CA ALA A 203 -3.72 8.48 8.64
C ALA A 203 -3.15 7.52 9.69
N ALA A 204 -2.18 6.71 9.28
CA ALA A 204 -1.44 5.84 10.19
C ALA A 204 -0.06 5.49 9.62
N GLY A 205 0.78 4.93 10.47
CA GLY A 205 2.14 4.56 10.09
C GLY A 205 2.87 3.86 11.23
N LYS A 206 4.03 4.41 11.60
CA LYS A 206 5.01 3.81 12.50
C LYS A 206 4.48 3.51 13.91
N SER A 207 3.63 4.35 14.52
CA SER A 207 3.12 4.08 15.88
C SER A 207 2.14 2.91 15.95
N GLY A 208 1.53 2.52 14.82
CA GLY A 208 0.41 1.59 14.80
C GLY A 208 -0.93 2.21 15.24
N VAL A 209 -0.95 3.49 15.58
CA VAL A 209 -2.16 4.20 15.99
C VAL A 209 -2.75 4.99 14.81
N ILE A 210 -4.05 4.86 14.61
CA ILE A 210 -4.75 5.54 13.51
C ILE A 210 -5.28 6.88 13.99
N ARG A 211 -4.95 7.96 13.28
CA ARG A 211 -5.48 9.30 13.49
C ARG A 211 -6.61 9.57 12.50
N ILE A 212 -7.78 9.95 13.02
CA ILE A 212 -8.88 10.48 12.21
C ILE A 212 -8.89 11.99 12.39
N ILE A 213 -8.63 12.72 11.31
CA ILE A 213 -8.48 14.17 11.29
C ILE A 213 -9.70 14.76 10.59
N ASN A 214 -10.36 15.72 11.25
CA ASN A 214 -11.46 16.46 10.66
C ASN A 214 -10.92 17.57 9.77
N CYS A 215 -11.27 17.55 8.48
CA CYS A 215 -10.77 18.52 7.49
C CYS A 215 -11.43 19.90 7.64
N ALA A 216 -12.52 20.06 8.36
CA ALA A 216 -13.08 21.39 8.62
C ALA A 216 -12.37 22.09 9.79
N THR A 217 -11.92 21.33 10.79
CA THR A 217 -11.38 21.89 12.05
C THR A 217 -9.87 21.72 12.23
N GLU A 218 -9.21 20.94 11.38
CA GLU A 218 -7.77 20.62 11.45
C GLU A 218 -7.36 19.98 12.77
N LYS A 219 -8.26 19.18 13.35
CA LYS A 219 -8.09 18.55 14.66
C LYS A 219 -8.35 17.06 14.56
N ILE A 220 -7.71 16.31 15.47
CA ILE A 220 -8.04 14.92 15.70
C ILE A 220 -9.52 14.83 16.10
N HIS A 221 -10.31 14.19 15.26
CA HIS A 221 -11.68 13.80 15.55
C HIS A 221 -11.70 12.59 16.48
N LYS A 222 -10.90 11.57 16.16
CA LYS A 222 -10.73 10.34 16.96
C LYS A 222 -9.34 9.73 16.76
N THR A 223 -8.95 8.93 17.73
CA THR A 223 -7.75 8.09 17.67
C THR A 223 -8.16 6.64 17.83
N LEU A 224 -7.80 5.77 16.88
CA LEU A 224 -8.07 4.34 16.96
C LEU A 224 -6.78 3.61 17.33
N ALA A 225 -6.72 3.13 18.56
CA ALA A 225 -5.64 2.31 19.06
C ALA A 225 -6.05 0.84 19.05
N GLY A 226 -5.13 -0.04 18.65
CA GLY A 226 -5.34 -1.47 18.76
C GLY A 226 -4.29 -2.32 18.05
N HIS A 227 -3.76 -1.86 16.91
CA HIS A 227 -2.64 -2.55 16.26
C HIS A 227 -1.42 -2.57 17.17
N GLY A 228 -0.73 -3.70 17.21
CA GLY A 228 0.46 -3.88 18.06
C GLY A 228 1.76 -3.42 17.41
N PHE A 229 1.71 -3.13 16.11
CA PHE A 229 2.84 -2.82 15.24
C PHE A 229 2.42 -1.79 14.18
N PRO A 230 3.35 -1.23 13.39
CA PRO A 230 3.05 -0.24 12.36
C PRO A 230 1.90 -0.63 11.43
N VAL A 231 1.15 0.38 10.96
CA VAL A 231 0.09 0.24 9.97
C VAL A 231 0.65 0.63 8.60
N ASN A 232 0.59 -0.29 7.64
CA ASN A 232 1.20 -0.15 6.32
C ASN A 232 0.24 0.43 5.27
N GLU A 233 -1.07 0.18 5.41
CA GLU A 233 -2.09 0.72 4.51
C GLU A 233 -3.44 0.88 5.20
N ILE A 234 -4.15 1.95 4.82
CA ILE A 234 -5.55 2.19 5.19
C ILE A 234 -6.35 2.46 3.93
N LYS A 235 -7.58 1.92 3.88
CA LYS A 235 -8.56 2.21 2.84
C LYS A 235 -9.93 2.45 3.45
N ALA A 236 -10.58 3.53 3.04
CA ALA A 236 -12.01 3.72 3.26
C ALA A 236 -12.84 2.92 2.25
N GLN A 237 -14.02 2.46 2.68
CA GLN A 237 -14.94 1.71 1.83
C GLN A 237 -15.63 2.68 0.84
N PRO A 238 -15.48 2.54 -0.49
CA PRO A 238 -16.03 3.47 -1.48
C PRO A 238 -17.55 3.73 -1.40
N LEU A 239 -18.36 2.71 -1.11
CA LEU A 239 -19.81 2.75 -0.96
C LEU A 239 -20.28 3.18 0.45
N LYS A 240 -19.44 3.01 1.47
CA LYS A 240 -19.74 3.41 2.87
C LYS A 240 -18.47 4.01 3.52
N PRO A 241 -18.09 5.25 3.20
CA PRO A 241 -16.78 5.84 3.54
C PRO A 241 -16.54 6.10 5.03
N SER A 242 -17.52 5.80 5.89
CA SER A 242 -17.33 5.76 7.35
C SER A 242 -16.72 4.44 7.85
N LEU A 243 -16.63 3.42 6.99
CA LEU A 243 -15.90 2.19 7.26
C LEU A 243 -14.49 2.28 6.67
N ILE A 244 -13.50 1.89 7.46
CA ILE A 244 -12.11 1.79 7.01
C ILE A 244 -11.51 0.45 7.39
N ILE A 245 -10.64 -0.08 6.54
CA ILE A 245 -9.78 -1.21 6.85
C ILE A 245 -8.33 -0.75 7.01
N SER A 246 -7.61 -1.35 7.95
CA SER A 246 -6.19 -1.11 8.19
C SER A 246 -5.39 -2.40 8.16
N ALA A 247 -4.25 -2.40 7.48
CA ALA A 247 -3.31 -3.51 7.37
C ALA A 247 -2.04 -3.19 8.17
N SER A 248 -1.54 -4.16 8.91
CA SER A 248 -0.43 -3.93 9.82
C SER A 248 0.66 -5.00 9.73
N ARG A 249 1.84 -4.58 10.18
CA ARG A 249 2.96 -5.42 10.54
C ARG A 249 2.63 -6.43 11.65
N ASP A 250 1.53 -6.27 12.38
CA ASP A 250 1.04 -7.25 13.36
C ASP A 250 0.33 -8.46 12.74
N GLU A 251 0.45 -8.65 11.42
CA GLU A 251 -0.14 -9.74 10.62
C GLU A 251 -1.67 -9.68 10.53
N SER A 252 -2.31 -8.68 11.15
CA SER A 252 -3.76 -8.53 11.15
C SER A 252 -4.26 -7.43 10.23
N ILE A 253 -5.50 -7.60 9.80
CA ILE A 253 -6.29 -6.54 9.16
C ILE A 253 -7.45 -6.22 10.09
N ARG A 254 -7.84 -4.96 10.18
CA ARG A 254 -8.91 -4.53 11.09
C ARG A 254 -9.91 -3.63 10.39
N LEU A 255 -11.20 -3.92 10.59
CA LEU A 255 -12.30 -3.08 10.15
C LEU A 255 -12.74 -2.17 11.28
N TRP A 256 -12.86 -0.88 10.99
CA TRP A 256 -13.26 0.14 11.95
C TRP A 256 -14.42 0.97 11.42
N ASN A 257 -15.24 1.46 12.35
CA ASN A 257 -16.19 2.53 12.09
C ASN A 257 -15.59 3.86 12.57
N VAL A 258 -15.34 4.80 11.66
CA VAL A 258 -14.75 6.11 12.02
C VAL A 258 -15.74 7.03 12.73
N HIS A 259 -17.05 6.86 12.49
CA HIS A 259 -18.10 7.64 13.14
C HIS A 259 -18.20 7.33 14.64
N THR A 260 -18.19 6.05 14.99
CA THR A 260 -18.31 5.61 16.39
C THR A 260 -16.96 5.32 17.05
N GLY A 261 -15.90 5.12 16.27
CA GLY A 261 -14.57 4.71 16.74
C GLY A 261 -14.50 3.22 17.12
N ILE A 262 -15.40 2.41 16.59
CA ILE A 262 -15.53 0.99 16.97
C ILE A 262 -14.64 0.10 16.12
N PHE A 263 -13.95 -0.81 16.80
CA PHE A 263 -13.26 -1.94 16.18
C PHE A 263 -14.26 -3.08 15.92
N ILE A 264 -14.63 -3.28 14.66
CA ILE A 264 -15.73 -4.18 14.29
C ILE A 264 -15.24 -5.61 14.09
N LEU A 265 -14.23 -5.79 13.22
CA LEU A 265 -13.73 -7.10 12.78
C LEU A 265 -12.20 -7.14 12.75
N CYS A 266 -11.64 -8.27 13.17
CA CYS A 266 -10.23 -8.61 13.04
C CYS A 266 -10.05 -9.76 12.04
N PHE A 267 -9.31 -9.58 10.96
CA PHE A 267 -8.96 -10.64 10.01
C PHE A 267 -7.57 -11.15 10.36
N ALA A 268 -7.52 -12.31 11.02
CA ALA A 268 -6.32 -12.96 11.55
C ALA A 268 -6.65 -14.39 11.96
N GLY A 269 -5.65 -15.22 12.25
CA GLY A 269 -5.86 -16.58 12.78
C GLY A 269 -5.40 -17.67 11.83
N THR A 270 -6.09 -18.79 11.76
CA THR A 270 -5.65 -20.01 11.06
C THR A 270 -5.53 -19.87 9.53
N GLY A 271 -6.38 -19.06 8.92
CA GLY A 271 -6.26 -18.62 7.52
C GLY A 271 -5.86 -17.15 7.38
N GLY A 272 -5.36 -16.51 8.44
CA GLY A 272 -4.80 -15.15 8.38
C GLY A 272 -3.48 -15.09 7.61
N HIS A 273 -3.02 -13.87 7.33
CA HIS A 273 -1.64 -13.66 6.89
C HIS A 273 -0.64 -14.21 7.92
N ARG A 274 0.53 -14.59 7.44
CA ARG A 274 1.62 -15.20 8.25
C ARG A 274 2.84 -14.28 8.41
N ASN A 275 2.71 -13.06 7.91
CA ASN A 275 3.72 -12.02 7.96
C ASN A 275 3.01 -10.67 7.74
N GLU A 276 3.79 -9.58 7.71
CA GLU A 276 3.27 -8.21 7.58
C GLU A 276 2.29 -8.06 6.42
N VAL A 277 1.13 -7.45 6.68
CA VAL A 277 0.17 -7.10 5.63
C VAL A 277 0.57 -5.73 5.07
N LEU A 278 0.80 -5.66 3.77
CA LEU A 278 1.39 -4.49 3.11
C LEU A 278 0.37 -3.64 2.37
N SER A 279 -0.63 -4.26 1.75
CA SER A 279 -1.64 -3.55 0.96
C SER A 279 -3.04 -4.11 1.10
N LEU A 280 -4.01 -3.24 0.83
CA LEU A 280 -5.45 -3.47 0.92
C LEU A 280 -6.16 -2.79 -0.23
N ASP A 281 -7.23 -3.40 -0.71
CA ASP A 281 -8.18 -2.72 -1.59
C ASP A 281 -9.58 -3.30 -1.48
N PHE A 282 -10.58 -2.43 -1.42
CA PHE A 282 -11.98 -2.86 -1.42
C PHE A 282 -12.41 -3.23 -2.83
N HIS A 283 -13.32 -4.20 -2.92
CA HIS A 283 -14.02 -4.45 -4.17
C HIS A 283 -14.82 -3.20 -4.57
N PRO A 284 -14.77 -2.77 -5.85
CA PRO A 284 -15.38 -1.51 -6.27
C PRO A 284 -16.91 -1.50 -6.15
N SER A 285 -17.56 -2.67 -6.27
CA SER A 285 -19.04 -2.80 -6.25
C SER A 285 -19.60 -3.68 -5.14
N ASP A 286 -18.75 -4.39 -4.37
CA ASP A 286 -19.19 -5.28 -3.28
C ASP A 286 -18.66 -4.75 -1.96
N MET A 287 -19.53 -4.09 -1.18
CA MET A 287 -19.12 -3.46 0.08
C MET A 287 -18.58 -4.43 1.13
N TYR A 288 -18.83 -5.74 0.97
CA TYR A 288 -18.43 -6.76 1.92
C TYR A 288 -17.17 -7.52 1.50
N ARG A 289 -16.55 -7.16 0.38
CA ARG A 289 -15.40 -7.87 -0.17
C ARG A 289 -14.19 -6.96 -0.29
N PHE A 290 -13.02 -7.48 0.04
CA PHE A 290 -11.75 -6.77 -0.13
C PHE A 290 -10.61 -7.76 -0.38
N ALA A 291 -9.53 -7.26 -0.97
CA ALA A 291 -8.29 -7.98 -1.16
C ALA A 291 -7.22 -7.44 -0.21
N SER A 292 -6.31 -8.32 0.20
CA SER A 292 -5.12 -7.97 0.98
C SER A 292 -3.91 -8.71 0.46
N CYS A 293 -2.73 -8.15 0.65
CA CYS A 293 -1.49 -8.82 0.27
C CYS A 293 -0.34 -8.44 1.21
N GLY A 294 0.72 -9.25 1.26
CA GLY A 294 1.79 -9.02 2.23
C GLY A 294 3.10 -9.76 2.01
N MET A 295 3.92 -9.73 3.06
CA MET A 295 5.27 -10.35 3.15
C MET A 295 5.22 -11.88 3.26
N ASP A 296 4.03 -12.49 3.24
CA ASP A 296 3.86 -13.94 3.15
C ASP A 296 3.65 -14.42 1.71
N ASN A 297 3.91 -13.55 0.74
CA ASN A 297 3.84 -13.77 -0.71
C ASN A 297 2.43 -14.11 -1.21
N THR A 298 1.40 -13.87 -0.39
CA THR A 298 0.02 -14.18 -0.73
C THR A 298 -0.80 -12.93 -1.02
N VAL A 299 -1.76 -13.08 -1.92
CA VAL A 299 -2.95 -12.23 -2.02
C VAL A 299 -4.13 -13.02 -1.44
N ARG A 300 -4.93 -12.40 -0.58
CA ARG A 300 -6.10 -13.00 0.06
C ARG A 300 -7.34 -12.18 -0.25
N ILE A 301 -8.44 -12.86 -0.55
CA ILE A 301 -9.76 -12.24 -0.69
C ILE A 301 -10.58 -12.57 0.53
N TRP A 302 -11.16 -11.55 1.14
CA TRP A 302 -11.97 -11.67 2.35
C TRP A 302 -13.41 -11.29 2.07
N SER A 303 -14.33 -11.96 2.78
CA SER A 303 -15.74 -11.59 2.82
C SER A 303 -16.12 -11.22 4.25
N MET A 304 -16.92 -10.17 4.37
CA MET A 304 -17.48 -9.66 5.61
C MET A 304 -19.00 -9.84 5.66
N LYS A 305 -19.58 -10.53 4.67
CA LYS A 305 -21.04 -10.61 4.47
C LYS A 305 -21.75 -11.25 5.67
N GLU A 306 -21.17 -12.32 6.23
CA GLU A 306 -21.67 -12.98 7.45
C GLU A 306 -21.71 -12.04 8.66
N PHE A 307 -20.84 -11.02 8.68
CA PHE A 307 -20.69 -10.10 9.80
C PHE A 307 -21.43 -8.77 9.60
N SER A 308 -22.25 -8.63 8.54
CA SER A 308 -23.09 -7.46 8.28
C SER A 308 -23.89 -6.99 9.51
N PRO A 309 -24.51 -7.87 10.33
CA PRO A 309 -25.21 -7.44 11.55
C PRO A 309 -24.31 -6.72 12.57
N TYR A 310 -23.03 -7.08 12.66
CA TYR A 310 -22.06 -6.40 13.54
C TYR A 310 -21.63 -5.06 12.96
N ILE A 311 -21.49 -4.98 11.63
CA ILE A 311 -21.21 -3.73 10.94
C ILE A 311 -22.34 -2.73 11.21
N GLU A 312 -23.59 -3.12 11.02
CA GLU A 312 -24.73 -2.23 11.29
C GLU A 312 -24.87 -1.88 12.78
N LYS A 313 -24.67 -2.86 13.67
CA LYS A 313 -24.65 -2.61 15.12
C LYS A 313 -23.61 -1.57 15.54
N SER A 314 -22.49 -1.47 14.83
CA SER A 314 -21.43 -0.49 15.14
C SER A 314 -21.89 0.97 14.99
N TYR A 315 -22.92 1.25 14.20
CA TYR A 315 -23.45 2.61 14.02
C TYR A 315 -24.40 3.02 15.14
N THR A 316 -25.10 2.07 15.73
CA THR A 316 -26.08 2.31 16.80
C THR A 316 -25.49 2.09 18.20
N TRP A 317 -24.20 1.75 18.30
CA TRP A 317 -23.57 1.40 19.57
C TRP A 317 -23.27 2.66 20.39
N THR A 318 -23.77 2.68 21.64
CA THR A 318 -23.68 3.84 22.54
C THR A 318 -22.85 3.60 23.80
N ASP A 319 -22.45 2.35 24.08
CA ASP A 319 -21.54 2.04 25.19
C ASP A 319 -20.07 2.32 24.78
N ILE A 320 -19.13 2.20 25.72
CA ILE A 320 -17.71 2.39 25.45
C ILE A 320 -17.22 1.45 24.32
N PRO A 321 -16.36 1.92 23.39
CA PRO A 321 -15.94 1.13 22.23
C PRO A 321 -15.33 -0.24 22.58
N ALA A 322 -14.59 -0.34 23.69
CA ALA A 322 -13.93 -1.57 24.13
C ALA A 322 -14.89 -2.71 24.52
N ARG A 323 -16.18 -2.42 24.75
CA ARG A 323 -17.21 -3.44 25.04
C ARG A 323 -17.92 -3.96 23.80
N PHE A 324 -17.65 -3.37 22.64
CA PHE A 324 -18.24 -3.85 21.39
C PHE A 324 -17.82 -5.31 21.16
N PRO A 325 -18.74 -6.22 20.78
CA PRO A 325 -18.43 -7.63 20.58
C PRO A 325 -17.72 -7.85 19.23
N THR A 326 -16.47 -7.39 19.11
CA THR A 326 -15.61 -7.55 17.93
C THR A 326 -15.52 -9.02 17.52
N LYS A 327 -15.61 -9.30 16.22
CA LYS A 327 -15.48 -10.66 15.67
C LYS A 327 -14.16 -10.88 14.96
N TYR A 328 -13.74 -12.14 14.96
CA TYR A 328 -12.50 -12.58 14.32
C TYR A 328 -12.84 -13.41 13.08
N VAL A 329 -12.38 -12.94 11.93
CA VAL A 329 -12.54 -13.60 10.64
C VAL A 329 -11.24 -14.36 10.36
N GLN A 330 -11.29 -15.67 10.51
CA GLN A 330 -10.08 -16.49 10.44
C GLN A 330 -9.77 -17.02 9.05
N LEU A 331 -10.78 -17.17 8.20
CA LEU A 331 -10.65 -17.81 6.90
C LEU A 331 -10.98 -16.80 5.79
N PRO A 332 -10.06 -16.58 4.84
CA PRO A 332 -10.35 -15.85 3.63
C PRO A 332 -11.20 -16.72 2.70
N VAL A 333 -11.90 -16.06 1.78
CA VAL A 333 -12.60 -16.74 0.68
C VAL A 333 -11.60 -17.43 -0.25
N MET A 334 -10.43 -16.82 -0.44
CA MET A 334 -9.39 -17.33 -1.32
C MET A 334 -8.01 -16.90 -0.82
N VAL A 335 -7.01 -17.76 -1.02
CA VAL A 335 -5.58 -17.46 -0.88
C VAL A 335 -4.91 -17.78 -2.21
N ALA A 336 -4.17 -16.83 -2.76
CA ALA A 336 -3.45 -16.96 -4.02
C ALA A 336 -1.97 -16.62 -3.83
N ALA A 337 -1.09 -17.47 -4.36
CA ALA A 337 0.34 -17.24 -4.44
C ALA A 337 0.73 -17.02 -5.90
N VAL A 338 0.57 -15.78 -6.37
CA VAL A 338 0.76 -15.40 -7.79
C VAL A 338 2.18 -14.90 -8.06
N HIS A 339 2.85 -14.41 -7.02
CA HIS A 339 4.21 -13.88 -7.06
C HIS A 339 5.16 -14.80 -6.30
N THR A 340 6.45 -14.74 -6.63
CA THR A 340 7.48 -15.55 -5.97
C THR A 340 8.00 -14.95 -4.66
N ASP A 341 7.80 -13.65 -4.46
CA ASP A 341 8.25 -12.88 -3.29
C ASP A 341 7.09 -12.06 -2.69
N TYR A 342 7.40 -11.13 -1.77
CA TYR A 342 6.44 -10.26 -1.11
C TYR A 342 5.49 -9.59 -2.12
N VAL A 343 4.25 -9.37 -1.72
CA VAL A 343 3.28 -8.63 -2.54
C VAL A 343 2.97 -7.32 -1.82
N ASP A 344 3.45 -6.20 -2.37
CA ASP A 344 3.44 -4.89 -1.71
C ASP A 344 2.37 -3.93 -2.21
N CYS A 345 1.69 -4.25 -3.31
CA CYS A 345 0.55 -3.47 -3.80
C CYS A 345 -0.47 -4.38 -4.50
N THR A 346 -1.74 -4.26 -4.11
CA THR A 346 -2.86 -4.93 -4.78
C THR A 346 -4.04 -3.97 -4.97
N ARG A 347 -4.72 -4.09 -6.11
CA ARG A 347 -5.93 -3.33 -6.46
C ARG A 347 -6.92 -4.20 -7.20
N TRP A 348 -8.21 -3.96 -6.98
CA TRP A 348 -9.27 -4.52 -7.81
C TRP A 348 -9.36 -3.78 -9.15
N LEU A 349 -9.67 -4.52 -10.21
CA LEU A 349 -10.03 -4.01 -11.52
C LEU A 349 -11.30 -4.74 -11.96
N GLY A 350 -12.47 -4.17 -11.64
CA GLY A 350 -13.72 -4.93 -11.70
C GLY A 350 -13.63 -6.15 -10.77
N ASP A 351 -13.84 -7.34 -11.32
CA ASP A 351 -13.71 -8.62 -10.60
C ASP A 351 -12.29 -9.23 -10.71
N PHE A 352 -11.36 -8.58 -11.42
CA PHE A 352 -9.97 -9.00 -11.54
C PHE A 352 -9.08 -8.34 -10.49
N ILE A 353 -7.87 -8.89 -10.30
CA ILE A 353 -6.87 -8.33 -9.39
C ILE A 353 -5.63 -7.89 -10.17
N LEU A 354 -5.20 -6.66 -9.89
CA LEU A 354 -3.85 -6.19 -10.15
C LEU A 354 -3.00 -6.42 -8.89
N SER A 355 -1.83 -7.02 -9.04
CA SER A 355 -0.87 -7.11 -7.94
C SER A 355 0.58 -7.03 -8.41
N LYS A 356 1.45 -6.54 -7.52
CA LYS A 356 2.86 -6.30 -7.77
C LYS A 356 3.73 -6.93 -6.68
N SER A 357 4.91 -7.38 -7.10
CA SER A 357 6.03 -7.80 -6.25
C SER A 357 7.34 -7.12 -6.72
N GLY A 358 8.50 -7.64 -6.31
CA GLY A 358 9.84 -7.19 -6.75
C GLY A 358 10.25 -7.64 -8.16
N GLU A 359 9.35 -8.29 -8.91
CA GLU A 359 9.62 -8.90 -10.22
C GLU A 359 9.68 -7.89 -11.38
N ASN A 360 9.69 -6.57 -11.10
CA ASN A 360 9.63 -5.51 -12.10
C ASN A 360 8.42 -5.59 -13.03
N GLU A 361 7.30 -6.16 -12.57
CA GLU A 361 6.05 -6.21 -13.32
C GLU A 361 4.83 -6.15 -12.40
N ILE A 362 3.72 -5.68 -12.97
CA ILE A 362 2.39 -5.79 -12.37
C ILE A 362 1.65 -6.89 -13.11
N LEU A 363 0.99 -7.79 -12.38
CA LEU A 363 0.20 -8.87 -12.94
C LEU A 363 -1.28 -8.52 -12.84
N LEU A 364 -2.01 -8.70 -13.93
CA LEU A 364 -3.48 -8.79 -13.94
C LEU A 364 -3.87 -10.25 -13.98
N TRP A 365 -4.71 -10.68 -13.05
CA TRP A 365 -5.13 -12.07 -12.94
C TRP A 365 -6.56 -12.21 -12.44
N GLU A 366 -7.19 -13.34 -12.78
CA GLU A 366 -8.55 -13.65 -12.36
C GLU A 366 -8.55 -14.48 -11.06
N PRO A 367 -9.25 -14.02 -10.02
CA PRO A 367 -9.46 -14.82 -8.82
C PRO A 367 -10.57 -15.85 -9.05
N ILE A 368 -10.20 -17.09 -9.38
CA ILE A 368 -11.18 -18.15 -9.60
C ILE A 368 -11.61 -18.74 -8.26
N THR A 369 -12.71 -18.22 -7.72
CA THR A 369 -13.39 -18.83 -6.58
C THR A 369 -14.30 -19.95 -7.07
N ASN A 370 -13.81 -21.19 -7.05
CA ASN A 370 -14.68 -22.36 -7.27
C ASN A 370 -15.68 -22.46 -6.10
N GLU A 371 -16.80 -21.75 -6.18
CA GLU A 371 -17.89 -21.92 -5.22
C GLU A 371 -18.42 -23.36 -5.37
N GLY A 372 -17.94 -24.28 -4.52
CA GLY A 372 -18.50 -25.62 -4.35
C GLY A 372 -17.71 -26.80 -4.91
N VAL A 373 -16.52 -26.63 -5.49
CA VAL A 373 -15.65 -27.76 -5.88
C VAL A 373 -14.38 -27.75 -5.04
N PRO A 374 -14.08 -28.83 -4.30
CA PRO A 374 -12.80 -28.95 -3.59
C PRO A 374 -11.69 -29.10 -4.63
N GLY A 375 -11.00 -28.00 -4.90
CA GLY A 375 -9.82 -27.91 -5.73
C GLY A 375 -8.94 -26.78 -5.22
N GLU A 376 -7.63 -26.87 -5.46
CA GLU A 376 -6.72 -25.76 -5.16
C GLU A 376 -7.21 -24.50 -5.88
N PRO A 377 -7.18 -23.33 -5.21
CA PRO A 377 -7.55 -22.07 -5.85
C PRO A 377 -6.66 -21.87 -7.07
N ARG A 378 -7.28 -21.77 -8.24
CA ARG A 378 -6.58 -21.57 -9.50
C ARG A 378 -6.47 -20.07 -9.76
N VAL A 379 -5.29 -19.65 -10.21
CA VAL A 379 -5.03 -18.28 -10.64
C VAL A 379 -4.63 -18.33 -12.11
N ASP A 380 -5.35 -17.59 -12.94
CA ASP A 380 -5.00 -17.41 -14.34
C ASP A 380 -4.47 -15.97 -14.52
N VAL A 381 -3.18 -15.86 -14.85
CA VAL A 381 -2.55 -14.57 -15.18
C VAL A 381 -2.95 -14.18 -16.60
N LEU A 382 -3.63 -13.05 -16.72
CA LEU A 382 -4.22 -12.58 -17.98
C LEU A 382 -3.27 -11.62 -18.71
N GLN A 383 -2.66 -10.69 -17.99
CA GLN A 383 -1.76 -9.68 -18.56
C GLN A 383 -0.62 -9.34 -17.62
N LYS A 384 0.48 -8.85 -18.20
CA LYS A 384 1.66 -8.37 -17.49
C LYS A 384 2.00 -6.96 -17.93
N TYR A 385 2.28 -6.07 -16.99
CA TYR A 385 2.71 -4.70 -17.24
C TYR A 385 4.15 -4.53 -16.75
N PRO A 386 5.16 -4.57 -17.64
CA PRO A 386 6.55 -4.40 -17.25
C PRO A 386 6.82 -3.02 -16.64
N VAL A 387 7.57 -2.97 -15.55
CA VAL A 387 7.98 -1.76 -14.84
C VAL A 387 9.47 -1.87 -14.49
N PRO A 388 10.38 -1.49 -15.41
CA PRO A 388 11.81 -1.56 -15.18
C PRO A 388 12.25 -0.85 -13.88
N GLU A 389 13.21 -1.44 -13.18
CA GLU A 389 13.83 -0.86 -11.97
C GLU A 389 12.82 -0.61 -10.82
N CYS A 390 11.79 -1.45 -10.73
CA CYS A 390 10.74 -1.44 -9.72
C CYS A 390 10.83 -2.69 -8.83
N ASP A 391 12.05 -2.95 -8.33
CA ASP A 391 12.43 -4.16 -7.56
C ASP A 391 12.60 -3.89 -6.05
N ILE A 392 12.36 -2.66 -5.60
CA ILE A 392 12.34 -2.31 -4.18
C ILE A 392 10.92 -2.37 -3.63
N TRP A 393 10.81 -2.80 -2.38
CA TRP A 393 9.55 -2.83 -1.64
C TRP A 393 8.98 -1.42 -1.42
N THR A 394 7.65 -1.33 -1.29
CA THR A 394 6.85 -0.10 -1.05
C THR A 394 6.83 0.86 -2.22
N ILE A 395 6.54 0.36 -3.42
CA ILE A 395 6.14 1.18 -4.57
C ILE A 395 4.70 0.85 -4.93
N LYS A 396 3.79 1.79 -4.69
CA LYS A 396 2.35 1.62 -4.91
C LYS A 396 1.92 2.24 -6.23
N PHE A 397 1.23 1.46 -7.04
CA PHE A 397 0.55 1.95 -8.25
C PHE A 397 -0.85 2.46 -7.93
N SER A 398 -1.37 3.30 -8.81
CA SER A 398 -2.72 3.84 -8.77
C SER A 398 -3.34 3.82 -10.16
N CYS A 399 -4.67 3.77 -10.19
CA CYS A 399 -5.45 3.93 -11.42
C CYS A 399 -6.21 5.26 -11.37
N ASP A 400 -6.61 5.77 -12.53
CA ASP A 400 -7.65 6.80 -12.60
C ASP A 400 -9.01 6.23 -12.17
N PHE A 401 -9.99 7.11 -11.92
CA PHE A 401 -11.29 6.70 -11.40
C PHE A 401 -12.02 5.71 -12.31
N HIS A 402 -11.80 5.81 -13.63
CA HIS A 402 -12.44 4.96 -14.62
C HIS A 402 -11.65 3.70 -14.97
N PHE A 403 -10.49 3.49 -14.33
CA PHE A 403 -9.58 2.38 -14.64
C PHE A 403 -9.19 2.32 -16.13
N ASN A 404 -9.06 3.47 -16.78
CA ASN A 404 -8.54 3.55 -18.15
C ASN A 404 -7.01 3.49 -18.15
N GLN A 405 -6.39 4.12 -17.15
CA GLN A 405 -4.96 4.28 -17.00
C GLN A 405 -4.50 3.84 -15.62
N MET A 406 -3.27 3.33 -15.56
CA MET A 406 -2.56 3.00 -14.33
C MET A 406 -1.20 3.66 -14.37
N ALA A 407 -0.83 4.34 -13.30
CA ALA A 407 0.48 4.95 -13.12
C ALA A 407 1.26 4.24 -12.02
N ILE A 408 2.55 4.01 -12.24
CA ILE A 408 3.45 3.45 -11.24
C ILE A 408 4.83 4.08 -11.33
N GLY A 409 5.43 4.35 -10.17
CA GLY A 409 6.80 4.80 -10.04
C GLY A 409 7.85 3.69 -10.14
N ASN A 410 9.13 4.06 -10.15
CA ASN A 410 10.23 3.12 -9.96
C ASN A 410 11.31 3.70 -9.03
N ARG A 411 12.38 2.95 -8.78
CA ARG A 411 13.48 3.39 -7.90
C ARG A 411 14.33 4.52 -8.47
N GLU A 412 14.30 4.72 -9.79
CA GLU A 412 15.09 5.73 -10.51
C GLU A 412 14.38 7.08 -10.65
N GLY A 413 13.13 7.19 -10.21
CA GLY A 413 12.35 8.43 -10.37
C GLY A 413 11.54 8.50 -11.67
N LYS A 414 11.39 7.39 -12.41
CA LYS A 414 10.51 7.33 -13.59
C LYS A 414 9.10 6.94 -13.18
N VAL A 415 8.12 7.43 -13.93
CA VAL A 415 6.71 7.04 -13.79
C VAL A 415 6.21 6.42 -15.09
N TYR A 416 5.74 5.18 -15.04
CA TYR A 416 5.17 4.44 -16.16
C TYR A 416 3.67 4.57 -16.13
N VAL A 417 3.07 4.95 -17.26
CA VAL A 417 1.62 5.11 -17.42
C VAL A 417 1.12 4.12 -18.46
N TRP A 418 0.31 3.17 -18.02
CA TRP A 418 -0.22 2.07 -18.82
C TRP A 418 -1.71 2.31 -19.12
N GLU A 419 -2.13 2.00 -20.34
CA GLU A 419 -3.55 1.83 -20.68
C GLU A 419 -3.99 0.45 -20.22
N VAL A 420 -4.90 0.40 -19.25
CA VAL A 420 -5.25 -0.83 -18.51
C VAL A 420 -6.24 -1.68 -19.28
N GLN A 421 -7.17 -1.04 -20.00
CA GLN A 421 -8.24 -1.71 -20.75
C GLN A 421 -7.78 -2.26 -22.11
N ALA A 422 -6.55 -1.94 -22.53
CA ALA A 422 -5.99 -2.45 -23.77
C ALA A 422 -5.50 -3.91 -23.64
N CYS A 423 -5.72 -4.71 -24.67
CA CYS A 423 -5.19 -6.06 -24.77
C CYS A 423 -4.56 -6.27 -26.17
N PRO A 424 -3.22 -6.40 -26.28
CA PRO A 424 -2.22 -6.43 -25.20
C PRO A 424 -2.07 -5.07 -24.47
N PRO A 425 -1.45 -5.05 -23.27
CA PRO A 425 -1.12 -3.83 -22.55
C PRO A 425 -0.38 -2.80 -23.40
N VAL A 426 -0.77 -1.52 -23.30
CA VAL A 426 -0.11 -0.42 -24.02
C VAL A 426 0.52 0.55 -23.03
N LEU A 427 1.84 0.71 -23.11
CA LEU A 427 2.51 1.80 -22.40
C LEU A 427 2.16 3.12 -23.09
N THR A 428 1.47 4.00 -22.39
CA THR A 428 1.02 5.28 -22.93
C THR A 428 2.14 6.32 -22.83
N ALA A 429 2.73 6.45 -21.64
CA ALA A 429 3.77 7.43 -21.35
C ALA A 429 4.81 6.87 -20.37
N CYS A 430 6.04 7.36 -20.48
CA CYS A 430 7.09 7.18 -19.48
C CYS A 430 7.57 8.58 -19.05
N LEU A 431 7.17 9.01 -17.85
CA LEU A 431 7.44 10.33 -17.32
C LEU A 431 8.78 10.31 -16.62
N SER A 432 9.59 11.34 -16.88
CA SER A 432 10.87 11.53 -16.21
C SER A 432 11.19 13.02 -16.13
N ASN A 433 12.01 13.39 -15.16
CA ASN A 433 12.57 14.72 -15.03
C ASN A 433 14.05 14.59 -14.63
N PRO A 434 15.00 15.34 -15.22
CA PRO A 434 16.42 15.26 -14.86
C PRO A 434 16.75 15.48 -13.38
N GLU A 435 15.91 16.25 -12.67
CA GLU A 435 16.05 16.54 -11.24
C GLU A 435 15.52 15.38 -10.37
N LEU A 436 14.62 14.57 -10.91
CA LEU A 436 13.98 13.46 -10.20
C LEU A 436 14.83 12.19 -10.33
N LYS A 437 15.56 11.88 -9.25
CA LYS A 437 16.45 10.69 -9.16
C LYS A 437 16.16 9.79 -7.97
N SER A 438 15.23 10.18 -7.12
CA SER A 438 14.80 9.43 -5.95
C SER A 438 13.68 8.45 -6.31
N PRO A 439 13.53 7.35 -5.55
CA PRO A 439 12.39 6.46 -5.69
C PRO A 439 11.05 7.19 -5.59
N ILE A 440 10.12 6.85 -6.51
CA ILE A 440 8.72 7.23 -6.41
C ILE A 440 7.99 6.16 -5.59
N ARG A 441 7.44 6.55 -4.43
CA ARG A 441 6.77 5.64 -3.49
C ARG A 441 5.31 5.37 -3.84
N GLN A 442 4.59 6.39 -4.29
CA GLN A 442 3.20 6.25 -4.72
C GLN A 442 2.87 7.28 -5.79
N THR A 443 2.00 6.88 -6.71
CA THR A 443 1.35 7.77 -7.68
C THR A 443 -0.11 7.97 -7.30
N ALA A 444 -0.71 9.05 -7.79
CA ALA A 444 -2.14 9.26 -7.81
C ALA A 444 -2.52 9.96 -9.12
N MET A 445 -3.63 9.54 -9.72
CA MET A 445 -4.17 10.13 -10.94
C MET A 445 -5.43 10.93 -10.60
N SER A 446 -5.67 12.04 -11.29
CA SER A 446 -6.95 12.75 -11.22
C SER A 446 -8.09 11.86 -11.71
N PHE A 447 -9.32 12.31 -11.49
CA PHE A 447 -10.54 11.59 -11.85
C PHE A 447 -10.55 11.08 -13.31
N ASP A 448 -10.07 11.90 -14.24
CA ASP A 448 -9.99 11.64 -15.69
C ASP A 448 -8.61 11.17 -16.17
N GLY A 449 -7.64 11.08 -15.25
CA GLY A 449 -6.25 10.77 -15.55
C GLY A 449 -5.46 11.88 -16.24
N SER A 450 -6.00 13.10 -16.40
CA SER A 450 -5.28 14.22 -17.03
C SER A 450 -4.14 14.78 -16.18
N THR A 451 -4.22 14.64 -14.85
CA THR A 451 -3.17 15.03 -13.91
C THR A 451 -2.62 13.80 -13.21
N ILE A 452 -1.30 13.67 -13.19
CA ILE A 452 -0.59 12.63 -12.43
C ILE A 452 0.25 13.33 -11.37
N VAL A 453 0.08 12.91 -10.13
CA VAL A 453 0.89 13.32 -8.99
C VAL A 453 1.70 12.14 -8.51
N ALA A 454 2.99 12.33 -8.23
CA ALA A 454 3.86 11.30 -7.67
C ALA A 454 4.60 11.82 -6.45
N CYS A 455 4.76 10.99 -5.44
CA CYS A 455 5.47 11.33 -4.22
C CYS A 455 6.76 10.51 -4.11
N SER A 456 7.83 11.16 -3.64
CA SER A 456 9.18 10.60 -3.65
C SER A 456 9.85 10.57 -2.29
N ASP A 457 10.87 9.72 -2.19
CA ASP A 457 11.66 9.49 -0.97
C ASP A 457 12.43 10.71 -0.47
N ASP A 458 12.72 11.66 -1.35
CA ASP A 458 13.43 12.90 -1.02
C ASP A 458 12.51 13.98 -0.42
N GLY A 459 11.22 13.69 -0.22
CA GLY A 459 10.27 14.63 0.35
C GLY A 459 9.56 15.51 -0.67
N ASN A 460 9.68 15.20 -1.97
CA ASN A 460 9.06 15.95 -3.05
C ASN A 460 7.74 15.33 -3.53
N ILE A 461 6.88 16.22 -4.03
CA ILE A 461 5.65 15.91 -4.75
C ILE A 461 5.79 16.49 -6.15
N TRP A 462 5.63 15.65 -7.15
CA TRP A 462 5.78 15.99 -8.55
C TRP A 462 4.43 15.97 -9.26
N ARG A 463 4.21 16.93 -10.15
CA ARG A 463 2.99 17.03 -10.96
C ARG A 463 3.32 16.94 -12.44
N TRP A 464 2.55 16.14 -13.15
CA TRP A 464 2.48 16.14 -14.59
C TRP A 464 1.05 16.34 -15.05
N ASP A 465 0.87 17.24 -16.00
CA ASP A 465 -0.43 17.48 -16.64
C ASP A 465 -0.37 17.02 -18.10
N GLU A 466 -1.45 16.41 -18.57
CA GLU A 466 -1.63 16.05 -19.97
C GLU A 466 -1.64 17.32 -20.83
N VAL A 467 -0.93 17.25 -21.96
CA VAL A 467 -0.88 18.33 -22.95
C VAL A 467 -1.98 18.08 -23.96
N ASP A 468 -2.85 19.07 -24.15
CA ASP A 468 -3.86 19.01 -25.21
C ASP A 468 -3.18 18.76 -26.57
N HIS A 469 -3.59 17.68 -27.24
CA HIS A 469 -3.26 17.52 -28.65
C HIS A 469 -3.99 18.62 -29.42
N PRO A 470 -3.30 19.41 -30.27
CA PRO A 470 -4.02 20.26 -31.20
C PRO A 470 -4.86 19.35 -32.09
N THR A 471 -6.17 19.33 -31.88
CA THR A 471 -7.10 18.68 -32.80
C THR A 471 -6.81 19.27 -34.17
N THR A 472 -6.34 18.44 -35.10
CA THR A 472 -6.34 18.79 -36.52
C THR A 472 -7.73 19.33 -36.83
N PRO A 473 -7.86 20.57 -37.35
CA PRO A 473 -9.18 21.11 -37.62
C PRO A 473 -9.86 20.15 -38.59
N SER A 474 -10.96 19.56 -38.13
CA SER A 474 -11.80 18.70 -38.96
C SER A 474 -12.07 19.45 -40.25
N VAL A 475 -11.65 18.87 -41.38
CA VAL A 475 -11.92 19.40 -42.71
C VAL A 475 -13.41 19.68 -42.77
N GLY A 476 -13.75 20.98 -42.81
CA GLY A 476 -15.13 21.43 -42.76
C GLY A 476 -15.91 20.76 -43.89
N ASN A 477 -16.89 19.94 -43.51
CA ASN A 477 -17.94 19.54 -44.42
C ASN A 477 -18.64 20.82 -44.86
N LYS A 478 -18.31 21.30 -46.06
CA LYS A 478 -19.07 22.35 -46.74
C LYS A 478 -20.46 21.78 -47.02
N THR A 479 -21.38 21.97 -46.07
CA THR A 479 -22.81 21.85 -46.32
C THR A 479 -23.19 22.91 -47.34
N LYS A 480 -23.46 22.45 -48.57
CA LYS A 480 -24.12 23.25 -49.61
C LYS A 480 -25.42 23.80 -49.03
N LYS A 481 -25.51 25.13 -48.90
CA LYS A 481 -26.78 25.84 -48.67
C LYS A 481 -27.74 25.49 -49.82
N ASN A 482 -28.71 24.62 -49.55
CA ASN A 482 -29.89 24.51 -50.38
C ASN A 482 -30.76 25.75 -50.15
N LYS A 483 -30.90 26.59 -51.19
CA LYS A 483 -31.88 27.69 -51.22
C LYS A 483 -33.28 27.08 -51.36
N GLY A 484 -33.96 26.87 -50.23
CA GLY A 484 -35.40 26.63 -50.21
C GLY A 484 -36.15 27.93 -50.49
N LYS A 485 -36.82 28.01 -51.64
CA LYS A 485 -37.85 29.01 -51.92
C LYS A 485 -39.04 28.74 -50.99
N GLN A 486 -39.38 29.69 -50.14
CA GLN A 486 -40.65 29.68 -49.41
C GLN A 486 -41.68 30.43 -50.25
N LEU A 487 -42.65 29.69 -50.78
CA LEU A 487 -43.85 30.23 -51.43
C LEU A 487 -44.76 30.84 -50.36
N MET A 488 -45.21 32.06 -50.61
CA MET A 488 -46.34 32.69 -49.91
C MET A 488 -47.63 31.92 -50.23
N ILE A 489 -48.43 31.66 -49.21
CA ILE A 489 -49.87 31.40 -49.36
C ILE A 489 -50.57 32.43 -48.47
N GLN A 490 -51.26 33.37 -49.12
CA GLN A 490 -52.33 34.16 -48.52
C GLN A 490 -53.59 33.29 -48.45
N GLY A 491 -54.33 33.42 -47.35
CA GLY A 491 -55.61 32.78 -47.10
C GLY A 491 -55.98 32.93 -45.64
#